data_AF-A0A0D3J878-F1
#
_entry.id   AF-A0A0D3J878-F1
#
_cell.length_a   1.000
_cell.length_b   1.000
_cell.length_c   1.000
_cell.angle_alpha   90.00
_cell.angle_beta   90.00
_cell.angle_gamma   90.00
#
_symmetry.space_group_name_H-M   'P 1'
#
loop_
_entity.id
_entity.type
_entity.pdbx_description
1 polymer ?
#
loop_
_entity_poly.entity_id
_entity_poly.type
_entity_poly.pdbx_seq_one_letter_code
_entity_poly.pdbx_strand_id
1 'polypeptide(L)'
;MPKITEGVQFPTGPEGKRSTLATGVAVFAAAAAPAGEELAGAIRKARKTWRQEYPEMLTRLVEAQSYSAQRAIAIAEAGLAEIYSTFEFVRGGEVVGVEAAMAAPSAARALHTATVAGSGALPTSLSVPYFGDSLSDQVLVDQVNAWADYGALEPAGAAALCAVANSAEWRDLRGRTFVALGATAELGPLALLLQCGATVVAVARGKPAKWAELVSMARASAGTLVVPLKRAASSDEEIAAAAGADLLTETPELAAWLAETLPALPKGATVGTYTYLDGELNVRISLACDLVCSSLVAKGLCAGVAFVQTPSQAFLLPAGCTEACDESYASSYLRLLRYEPNARPAAPVADGEPTRHAHDGYVPMQGPNYALAKAINNWRAALARSRDGLTVSSNVAPACRTASMVAGDNKNARAVAAALAGMGNFRPMLVFNAETVAVLMGMLLIHDVRNPASV
;
A
#
# COMPACT_ATOMS: atom_id res chain seq x y z
N MET A 1 -32.95 8.42 13.31
CA MET A 1 -31.57 8.56 13.83
C MET A 1 -30.60 8.38 12.66
N PRO A 2 -29.56 9.21 12.49
CA PRO A 2 -28.52 8.91 11.51
C PRO A 2 -27.92 7.54 11.83
N LYS A 3 -27.75 6.69 10.81
CA LYS A 3 -27.19 5.35 10.97
C LYS A 3 -25.74 5.50 11.44
N ILE A 4 -25.50 5.24 12.74
CA ILE A 4 -24.15 5.27 13.30
C ILE A 4 -23.33 4.22 12.54
N THR A 5 -22.24 4.66 11.93
CA THR A 5 -21.35 3.77 11.19
C THR A 5 -20.34 3.20 12.19
N GLU A 6 -20.23 1.88 12.29
CA GLU A 6 -19.28 1.21 13.19
C GLU A 6 -17.82 1.29 12.68
N GLY A 7 -16.88 0.99 13.58
CA GLY A 7 -15.46 0.82 13.28
C GLY A 7 -14.64 2.10 13.37
N VAL A 8 -13.47 2.11 12.73
CA VAL A 8 -12.61 3.30 12.59
C VAL A 8 -13.38 4.43 11.89
N GLN A 9 -13.32 5.65 12.44
CA GLN A 9 -14.04 6.84 11.98
C GLN A 9 -13.19 8.11 12.05
N PHE A 10 -13.47 9.05 11.13
CA PHE A 10 -13.01 10.44 11.24
C PHE A 10 -13.56 11.12 12.49
N PRO A 11 -12.86 12.05 13.15
CA PRO A 11 -13.33 12.73 14.36
C PRO A 11 -14.72 13.36 14.23
N THR A 12 -15.47 13.35 15.32
CA THR A 12 -16.74 14.07 15.41
C THR A 12 -16.48 15.57 15.58
N GLY A 13 -16.87 16.38 14.60
CA GLY A 13 -16.73 17.83 14.67
C GLY A 13 -17.73 18.50 15.62
N PRO A 14 -17.61 19.82 15.86
CA PRO A 14 -18.44 20.57 16.82
C PRO A 14 -19.96 20.49 16.56
N GLU A 15 -20.37 20.33 15.30
CA GLU A 15 -21.77 20.17 14.89
C GLU A 15 -22.26 18.71 14.92
N GLY A 16 -21.50 17.78 15.52
CA GLY A 16 -21.79 16.34 15.49
C GLY A 16 -21.55 15.68 14.13
N LYS A 17 -20.96 16.40 13.16
CA LYS A 17 -20.65 15.91 11.81
C LYS A 17 -19.18 15.52 11.69
N ARG A 18 -18.92 14.39 11.02
CA ARG A 18 -17.56 13.93 10.70
C ARG A 18 -17.11 14.53 9.37
N SER A 19 -16.22 15.53 9.42
CA SER A 19 -15.75 16.24 8.22
C SER A 19 -14.41 15.68 7.74
N THR A 20 -14.43 14.96 6.62
CA THR A 20 -13.22 14.40 6.01
C THR A 20 -12.26 15.48 5.52
N LEU A 21 -12.79 16.55 4.94
CA LEU A 21 -12.01 17.70 4.49
C LEU A 21 -11.32 18.42 5.66
N ALA A 22 -12.06 18.75 6.72
CA ALA A 22 -11.47 19.46 7.86
C ALA A 22 -10.40 18.62 8.54
N THR A 23 -10.65 17.31 8.69
CA THR A 23 -9.68 16.37 9.24
C THR A 23 -8.44 16.27 8.37
N GLY A 24 -8.58 16.10 7.05
CA GLY A 24 -7.44 16.02 6.15
C GLY A 24 -6.56 17.26 6.20
N VAL A 25 -7.15 18.45 6.23
CA VAL A 25 -6.40 19.71 6.39
C VAL A 25 -5.67 19.77 7.74
N ALA A 26 -6.32 19.36 8.83
CA ALA A 26 -5.69 19.35 10.15
C ALA A 26 -4.48 18.40 10.18
N VAL A 27 -4.65 17.18 9.67
CA VAL A 27 -3.58 16.17 9.59
C VAL A 27 -2.40 16.65 8.76
N PHE A 28 -2.64 17.18 7.56
CA PHE A 28 -1.54 17.66 6.72
C PHE A 28 -0.88 18.92 7.28
N ALA A 29 -1.62 19.81 7.94
CA ALA A 29 -1.04 20.96 8.62
C ALA A 29 -0.18 20.55 9.82
N ALA A 30 -0.60 19.54 10.59
CA ALA A 30 0.19 18.97 11.67
C ALA A 30 1.46 18.31 11.12
N ALA A 31 1.33 17.50 10.07
CA ALA A 31 2.47 16.90 9.38
C ALA A 31 3.45 17.93 8.83
N ALA A 32 2.98 19.09 8.36
CA ALA A 32 3.84 20.16 7.85
C ALA A 32 4.51 21.01 8.94
N ALA A 33 4.04 20.97 10.19
CA ALA A 33 4.55 21.82 11.26
C ALA A 33 6.07 21.69 11.50
N PRO A 34 6.70 20.50 11.44
CA PRO A 34 8.16 20.35 11.53
C PRO A 34 8.94 21.02 10.40
N ALA A 35 8.31 21.30 9.25
CA ALA A 35 8.92 22.05 8.15
C ALA A 35 8.78 23.57 8.31
N GLY A 36 7.97 24.04 9.26
CA GLY A 36 7.77 25.45 9.57
C GLY A 36 6.31 25.89 9.43
N GLU A 37 5.97 26.95 10.16
CA GLU A 37 4.60 27.48 10.25
C GLU A 37 4.11 28.11 8.94
N GLU A 38 5.02 28.47 8.02
CA GLU A 38 4.63 28.99 6.70
C GLU A 38 3.80 27.95 5.91
N LEU A 39 4.33 26.73 5.76
CA LEU A 39 3.65 25.66 5.02
C LEU A 39 2.42 25.15 5.78
N ALA A 40 2.54 24.91 7.09
CA ALA A 40 1.41 24.50 7.92
C ALA A 40 0.26 25.52 7.88
N GLY A 41 0.58 26.82 7.98
CA GLY A 41 -0.36 27.91 7.86
C GLY A 41 -1.01 28.01 6.48
N ALA A 42 -0.25 27.78 5.40
CA ALA A 42 -0.78 27.74 4.03
C ALA A 42 -1.81 26.61 3.86
N ILE A 43 -1.51 25.40 4.34
CA ILE A 43 -2.44 24.26 4.31
C ILE A 43 -3.74 24.60 5.06
N ARG A 44 -3.65 25.19 6.25
CA ARG A 44 -4.85 25.61 7.03
C ARG A 44 -5.69 26.65 6.27
N LYS A 45 -5.05 27.62 5.62
CA LYS A 45 -5.73 28.68 4.83
C LYS A 45 -6.44 28.10 3.60
N ALA A 46 -5.87 27.09 2.96
CA ALA A 46 -6.43 26.40 1.80
C ALA A 46 -7.71 25.59 2.11
N ARG A 47 -8.17 25.52 3.38
CA ARG A 47 -9.32 24.70 3.79
C ARG A 47 -10.57 24.89 2.92
N LYS A 48 -10.94 26.13 2.57
CA LYS A 48 -12.17 26.39 1.81
C LYS A 48 -12.07 25.92 0.36
N THR A 49 -10.86 25.89 -0.18
CA THR A 49 -10.50 25.57 -1.57
C THR A 49 -9.70 24.27 -1.68
N TRP A 50 -9.71 23.45 -0.62
CA TRP A 50 -8.80 22.31 -0.46
C TRP A 50 -8.84 21.32 -1.62
N ARG A 51 -10.02 21.09 -2.21
CA ARG A 51 -10.15 20.20 -3.38
C ARG A 51 -9.33 20.63 -4.59
N GLN A 52 -9.04 21.93 -4.72
CA GLN A 52 -8.27 22.51 -5.81
C GLN A 52 -6.80 22.68 -5.42
N GLU A 53 -6.53 23.05 -4.17
CA GLU A 53 -5.18 23.42 -3.72
C GLU A 53 -4.38 22.27 -3.12
N TYR A 54 -5.00 21.15 -2.77
CA TYR A 54 -4.27 20.03 -2.16
C TYR A 54 -3.10 19.51 -3.00
N PRO A 55 -3.13 19.42 -4.34
CA PRO A 55 -2.01 18.91 -5.12
C PRO A 55 -0.74 19.72 -4.84
N GLU A 56 -0.82 21.04 -5.04
CA GLU A 56 0.31 21.96 -4.80
C GLU A 56 0.75 21.92 -3.33
N MET A 57 -0.19 21.96 -2.38
CA MET A 57 0.18 21.96 -0.95
C MET A 57 0.89 20.67 -0.52
N LEU A 58 0.48 19.52 -1.05
CA LEU A 58 1.09 18.24 -0.70
C LEU A 58 2.37 17.98 -1.50
N THR A 59 2.51 18.49 -2.72
CA THR A 59 3.79 18.53 -3.43
C THR A 59 4.81 19.34 -2.64
N ARG A 60 4.44 20.51 -2.12
CA ARG A 60 5.30 21.32 -1.22
C ARG A 60 5.66 20.59 0.08
N LEU A 61 4.77 19.73 0.60
CA LEU A 61 5.09 18.89 1.76
C LEU A 61 6.16 17.85 1.44
N VAL A 62 6.11 17.23 0.26
CA VAL A 62 7.16 16.29 -0.21
C VAL A 62 8.48 17.02 -0.48
N GLU A 63 8.43 18.20 -1.11
CA GLU A 63 9.62 19.05 -1.27
C GLU A 63 10.22 19.39 0.11
N ALA A 64 9.39 19.70 1.10
CA ALA A 64 9.85 19.97 2.46
C ALA A 64 10.48 18.73 3.14
N GLN A 65 9.99 17.51 2.88
CA GLN A 65 10.60 16.27 3.37
C GLN A 65 12.01 16.06 2.82
N SER A 66 12.29 16.54 1.60
CA SER A 66 13.59 16.38 0.95
C SER A 66 14.74 17.11 1.67
N TYR A 67 14.43 18.03 2.58
CA TYR A 67 15.43 18.87 3.23
C TYR A 67 16.47 18.07 4.02
N SER A 68 16.03 17.09 4.80
CA SER A 68 16.90 16.17 5.53
C SER A 68 16.12 14.94 5.98
N ALA A 69 16.81 13.83 6.24
CA ALA A 69 16.19 12.62 6.79
C ALA A 69 15.43 12.89 8.09
N GLN A 70 16.00 13.69 9.00
CA GLN A 70 15.37 14.04 10.27
C GLN A 70 14.07 14.82 10.07
N ARG A 71 14.00 15.73 9.10
CA ARG A 71 12.77 16.46 8.80
C ARG A 71 11.71 15.53 8.20
N ALA A 72 12.09 14.63 7.29
CA ALA A 72 11.17 13.64 6.73
C ALA A 72 10.54 12.76 7.82
N ILE A 73 11.36 12.29 8.77
CA ILE A 73 10.93 11.51 9.93
C ILE A 73 9.96 12.32 10.79
N ALA A 74 10.33 13.55 11.17
CA ALA A 74 9.48 14.40 12.01
C ALA A 74 8.12 14.70 11.36
N ILE A 75 8.08 14.91 10.04
CA ILE A 75 6.84 15.10 9.27
C ILE A 75 5.96 13.84 9.35
N ALA A 76 6.54 12.66 9.16
CA ALA A 76 5.83 11.39 9.23
C ALA A 76 5.28 11.09 10.64
N GLU A 77 6.09 11.37 11.68
CA GLU A 77 5.68 11.24 13.08
C GLU A 77 4.52 12.18 13.41
N ALA A 78 4.63 13.46 13.05
CA ALA A 78 3.59 14.45 13.33
C ALA A 78 2.27 14.12 12.61
N GLY A 79 2.34 13.66 11.35
CA GLY A 79 1.17 13.24 10.59
C GLY A 79 0.44 12.05 11.22
N LEU A 80 1.16 11.00 11.60
CA LEU A 80 0.56 9.82 12.26
C LEU A 80 0.08 10.15 13.68
N ALA A 81 0.79 10.97 14.44
CA ALA A 81 0.38 11.39 15.79
C ALA A 81 -0.95 12.18 15.77
N GLU A 82 -1.13 13.09 14.82
CA GLU A 82 -2.41 13.80 14.64
C GLU A 82 -3.54 12.83 14.30
N ILE A 83 -3.28 11.81 13.47
CA ILE A 83 -4.27 10.79 13.15
C ILE A 83 -4.65 9.97 14.39
N TYR A 84 -3.68 9.45 15.14
CA TYR A 84 -3.95 8.61 16.30
C TYR A 84 -4.68 9.35 17.42
N SER A 85 -4.34 10.62 17.64
CA SER A 85 -4.95 11.44 18.69
C SER A 85 -6.36 11.93 18.35
N THR A 86 -6.75 11.97 17.06
CA THR A 86 -8.04 12.53 16.63
C THR A 86 -9.03 11.51 16.10
N PHE A 87 -8.59 10.43 15.47
CA PHE A 87 -9.52 9.44 14.92
C PHE A 87 -10.22 8.66 16.03
N GLU A 88 -11.47 8.30 15.73
CA GLU A 88 -12.36 7.63 16.67
C GLU A 88 -12.63 6.19 16.22
N PHE A 89 -13.10 5.37 17.15
CA PHE A 89 -13.61 4.04 16.91
C PHE A 89 -15.01 3.93 17.50
N VAL A 90 -15.95 3.42 16.71
CA VAL A 90 -17.37 3.38 17.08
C VAL A 90 -17.86 1.94 17.17
N ARG A 91 -18.47 1.58 18.31
CA ARG A 91 -18.98 0.22 18.56
C ARG A 91 -20.20 0.27 19.45
N GLY A 92 -21.31 -0.36 19.02
CA GLY A 92 -22.52 -0.44 19.86
C GLY A 92 -23.09 0.93 20.27
N GLY A 93 -22.80 1.99 19.52
CA GLY A 93 -23.18 3.37 19.85
C GLY A 93 -22.17 4.13 20.71
N GLU A 94 -21.18 3.46 21.30
CA GLU A 94 -20.07 4.09 22.01
C GLU A 94 -19.01 4.61 21.04
N VAL A 95 -18.41 5.74 21.40
CA VAL A 95 -17.37 6.43 20.63
C VAL A 95 -16.17 6.60 21.54
N VAL A 96 -15.03 6.02 21.15
CA VAL A 96 -13.75 6.14 21.86
C VAL A 96 -12.64 6.54 20.87
N GLY A 97 -11.49 7.00 21.35
CA GLY A 97 -10.32 7.19 20.49
C GLY A 97 -9.80 5.87 19.94
N VAL A 98 -9.18 5.87 18.75
CA VAL A 98 -8.64 4.63 18.16
C VAL A 98 -7.60 3.95 19.05
N GLU A 99 -6.75 4.71 19.74
CA GLU A 99 -5.75 4.15 20.67
C GLU A 99 -6.42 3.40 21.84
N ALA A 100 -7.46 4.00 22.43
CA ALA A 100 -8.22 3.37 23.51
C ALA A 100 -8.93 2.09 23.03
N ALA A 101 -9.47 2.09 21.81
CA ALA A 101 -10.06 0.89 21.22
C ALA A 101 -9.03 -0.22 21.00
N MET A 102 -7.84 0.11 20.50
CA MET A 102 -6.75 -0.86 20.29
C MET A 102 -6.26 -1.49 21.60
N ALA A 103 -6.35 -0.78 22.72
CA ALA A 103 -5.99 -1.29 24.04
C ALA A 103 -7.03 -2.24 24.65
N ALA A 104 -8.26 -2.26 24.12
CA ALA A 104 -9.40 -3.01 24.67
C ALA A 104 -10.13 -3.84 23.60
N PRO A 105 -9.47 -4.86 22.99
CA PRO A 105 -10.14 -5.76 22.07
C PRO A 105 -11.29 -6.51 22.76
N SER A 106 -12.39 -6.70 22.03
CA SER A 106 -13.59 -7.37 22.54
C SER A 106 -13.41 -8.88 22.55
N ALA A 107 -13.45 -9.47 23.74
CA ALA A 107 -13.47 -10.93 23.91
C ALA A 107 -14.64 -11.61 23.19
N ALA A 108 -15.79 -10.92 23.05
CA ALA A 108 -16.96 -11.44 22.34
C ALA A 108 -16.77 -11.53 20.82
N ARG A 109 -15.78 -10.83 20.27
CA ARG A 109 -15.41 -10.86 18.85
C ARG A 109 -14.02 -11.49 18.64
N ALA A 110 -13.52 -12.24 19.63
CA ALA A 110 -12.25 -12.96 19.52
C ALA A 110 -12.26 -13.92 18.32
N LEU A 111 -11.13 -13.99 17.63
CA LEU A 111 -10.98 -14.78 16.40
C LEU A 111 -10.30 -16.11 16.72
N HIS A 112 -10.77 -17.17 16.08
CA HIS A 112 -10.08 -18.46 16.05
C HIS A 112 -9.14 -18.54 14.84
N THR A 113 -8.28 -19.55 14.82
CA THR A 113 -7.32 -19.78 13.72
C THR A 113 -7.57 -21.12 13.06
N ALA A 114 -7.59 -21.15 11.73
CA ALA A 114 -7.41 -22.37 10.95
C ALA A 114 -6.14 -22.28 10.10
N THR A 115 -5.56 -23.45 9.82
CA THR A 115 -4.39 -23.58 8.95
C THR A 115 -4.74 -24.51 7.78
N VAL A 116 -4.50 -24.03 6.58
CA VAL A 116 -4.76 -24.72 5.31
C VAL A 116 -3.41 -24.92 4.62
N ALA A 117 -2.77 -26.06 4.88
CA ALA A 117 -1.52 -26.45 4.22
C ALA A 117 -1.78 -26.92 2.78
N GLY A 118 -0.94 -26.43 1.87
CA GLY A 118 -0.88 -26.89 0.49
C GLY A 118 -0.11 -28.20 0.34
N SER A 119 -0.36 -28.90 -0.77
CA SER A 119 0.34 -30.13 -1.15
C SER A 119 1.03 -30.03 -2.52
N GLY A 120 1.02 -28.85 -3.13
CA GLY A 120 1.68 -28.57 -4.40
C GLY A 120 3.20 -28.56 -4.29
N ALA A 121 3.88 -28.75 -5.42
CA ALA A 121 5.32 -28.59 -5.53
C ALA A 121 5.71 -27.12 -5.68
N LEU A 122 6.92 -26.77 -5.26
CA LEU A 122 7.49 -25.46 -5.58
C LEU A 122 7.64 -25.33 -7.11
N PRO A 123 7.33 -24.15 -7.68
CA PRO A 123 7.49 -23.94 -9.11
C PRO A 123 8.98 -23.97 -9.49
N THR A 124 9.30 -24.50 -10.67
CA THR A 124 10.68 -24.54 -11.22
C THR A 124 11.11 -23.22 -11.85
N SER A 125 10.17 -22.36 -12.22
CA SER A 125 10.38 -20.99 -12.66
C SER A 125 9.21 -20.09 -12.24
N LEU A 126 9.42 -18.78 -12.19
CA LEU A 126 8.34 -17.82 -11.97
C LEU A 126 7.69 -17.45 -13.29
N SER A 127 6.38 -17.23 -13.24
CA SER A 127 5.56 -16.96 -14.42
C SER A 127 4.79 -15.66 -14.24
N VAL A 128 4.94 -14.74 -15.18
CA VAL A 128 4.28 -13.43 -15.19
C VAL A 128 3.27 -13.40 -16.36
N PRO A 129 1.96 -13.33 -16.09
CA PRO A 129 0.97 -13.14 -17.14
C PRO A 129 1.18 -11.81 -17.86
N TYR A 130 1.15 -11.79 -19.19
CA TYR A 130 1.33 -10.58 -19.99
C TYR A 130 0.56 -10.66 -21.31
N PHE A 131 -0.52 -9.89 -21.45
CA PHE A 131 -1.34 -9.80 -22.67
C PHE A 131 -1.76 -11.15 -23.30
N GLY A 132 -2.13 -12.12 -22.47
CA GLY A 132 -2.57 -13.45 -22.93
C GLY A 132 -1.44 -14.48 -23.00
N ASP A 133 -0.19 -14.03 -22.91
CA ASP A 133 0.98 -14.88 -22.77
C ASP A 133 1.38 -15.05 -21.30
N SER A 134 2.30 -15.98 -21.07
CA SER A 134 2.85 -16.30 -19.76
C SER A 134 4.37 -16.27 -19.84
N LEU A 135 4.98 -15.21 -19.32
CA LEU A 135 6.43 -14.97 -19.44
C LEU A 135 7.17 -15.67 -18.30
N SER A 136 8.17 -16.48 -18.62
CA SER A 136 9.05 -17.12 -17.64
C SER A 136 10.50 -17.11 -18.11
N ASP A 137 11.41 -17.41 -17.18
CA ASP A 137 12.82 -17.65 -17.46
C ASP A 137 13.45 -16.52 -18.31
N GLN A 138 14.20 -16.86 -19.37
CA GLN A 138 14.87 -15.87 -20.21
C GLN A 138 13.88 -14.93 -20.90
N VAL A 139 12.69 -15.40 -21.29
CA VAL A 139 11.67 -14.57 -21.95
C VAL A 139 11.18 -13.46 -21.00
N LEU A 140 11.02 -13.79 -19.71
CA LEU A 140 10.68 -12.79 -18.69
C LEU A 140 11.83 -11.77 -18.52
N VAL A 141 13.07 -12.24 -18.43
CA VAL A 141 14.25 -11.37 -18.28
C VAL A 141 14.38 -10.40 -19.46
N ASP A 142 14.25 -10.90 -20.69
CA ASP A 142 14.33 -10.09 -21.90
C ASP A 142 13.21 -9.05 -21.94
N GLN A 143 11.98 -9.43 -21.55
CA GLN A 143 10.86 -8.49 -21.52
C GLN A 143 11.00 -7.41 -20.44
N VAL A 144 11.54 -7.76 -19.27
CA VAL A 144 11.83 -6.78 -18.20
C VAL A 144 12.89 -5.78 -18.65
N ASN A 145 13.96 -6.24 -19.30
CA ASN A 145 14.99 -5.37 -19.86
C ASN A 145 14.40 -4.47 -20.96
N ALA A 146 13.53 -5.01 -21.82
CA ALA A 146 12.86 -4.21 -22.84
C ALA A 146 11.97 -3.09 -22.24
N TRP A 147 11.30 -3.32 -21.10
CA TRP A 147 10.58 -2.25 -20.39
C TRP A 147 11.52 -1.18 -19.83
N ALA A 148 12.69 -1.58 -19.34
CA ALA A 148 13.71 -0.65 -18.85
C ALA A 148 14.29 0.21 -19.99
N ASP A 149 14.68 -0.43 -21.10
CA ASP A 149 15.21 0.26 -22.30
C ASP A 149 14.19 1.22 -22.91
N TYR A 150 12.89 0.89 -22.82
CA TYR A 150 11.82 1.78 -23.26
C TYR A 150 11.63 2.99 -22.35
N GLY A 151 11.98 2.86 -21.06
CA GLY A 151 11.81 3.86 -19.99
C GLY A 151 10.55 3.67 -19.13
N ALA A 152 9.86 2.53 -19.24
CA ALA A 152 8.66 2.22 -18.46
C ALA A 152 8.97 1.65 -17.06
N LEU A 153 10.23 1.27 -16.81
CA LEU A 153 10.72 0.70 -15.57
C LEU A 153 12.11 1.26 -15.28
N GLU A 154 12.37 1.60 -14.02
CA GLU A 154 13.70 2.05 -13.61
C GLU A 154 14.72 0.91 -13.70
N PRO A 155 15.99 1.17 -14.11
CA PRO A 155 17.01 0.13 -14.22
C PRO A 155 17.22 -0.69 -12.93
N ALA A 156 17.11 -0.06 -11.77
CA ALA A 156 17.19 -0.75 -10.48
C ALA A 156 16.02 -1.72 -10.26
N GLY A 157 14.80 -1.33 -10.65
CA GLY A 157 13.63 -2.20 -10.61
C GLY A 157 13.75 -3.38 -11.58
N ALA A 158 14.29 -3.16 -12.77
CA ALA A 158 14.58 -4.22 -13.73
C ALA A 158 15.60 -5.23 -13.19
N ALA A 159 16.70 -4.74 -12.63
CA ALA A 159 17.70 -5.58 -11.99
C ALA A 159 17.12 -6.43 -10.84
N ALA A 160 16.26 -5.83 -10.00
CA ALA A 160 15.59 -6.53 -8.91
C ALA A 160 14.67 -7.66 -9.41
N LEU A 161 13.84 -7.39 -10.42
CA LEU A 161 12.95 -8.39 -11.02
C LEU A 161 13.75 -9.53 -11.67
N CYS A 162 14.80 -9.21 -12.42
CA CYS A 162 15.68 -10.20 -13.04
C CYS A 162 16.42 -11.05 -12.00
N ALA A 163 16.85 -10.47 -10.88
CA ALA A 163 17.50 -11.20 -9.80
C ALA A 163 16.57 -12.25 -9.17
N VAL A 164 15.30 -11.88 -8.95
CA VAL A 164 14.27 -12.81 -8.43
C VAL A 164 13.94 -13.90 -9.44
N ALA A 165 13.77 -13.54 -10.72
CA ALA A 165 13.48 -14.50 -11.80
C ALA A 165 14.56 -15.58 -11.91
N ASN A 166 15.83 -15.19 -11.76
CA ASN A 166 16.99 -16.08 -11.91
C ASN A 166 17.38 -16.83 -10.61
N SER A 167 16.77 -16.53 -9.46
CA SER A 167 17.17 -17.11 -8.17
C SER A 167 16.16 -18.15 -7.68
N ALA A 168 16.53 -19.44 -7.81
CA ALA A 168 15.76 -20.53 -7.21
C ALA A 168 15.70 -20.43 -5.68
N GLU A 169 16.77 -19.95 -5.04
CA GLU A 169 16.82 -19.75 -3.59
C GLU A 169 15.83 -18.68 -3.12
N TRP A 170 15.72 -17.56 -3.85
CA TRP A 170 14.83 -16.47 -3.44
C TRP A 170 13.37 -16.83 -3.67
N ARG A 171 13.09 -17.67 -4.66
CA ARG A 171 11.77 -18.22 -4.96
C ARG A 171 11.25 -19.16 -3.87
N ASP A 172 12.12 -19.90 -3.17
CA ASP A 172 11.69 -20.80 -2.11
C ASP A 172 11.43 -20.04 -0.81
N LEU A 173 10.18 -19.64 -0.57
CA LEU A 173 9.73 -18.89 0.60
C LEU A 173 9.35 -19.77 1.79
N ARG A 174 9.65 -21.07 1.77
CA ARG A 174 9.43 -21.92 2.95
C ARG A 174 10.17 -21.36 4.17
N GLY A 175 9.49 -21.39 5.32
CA GLY A 175 10.00 -20.81 6.55
C GLY A 175 9.89 -19.28 6.64
N ARG A 176 9.19 -18.62 5.70
CA ARG A 176 8.86 -17.18 5.77
C ARG A 176 7.36 -16.98 6.00
N THR A 177 7.03 -15.96 6.78
CA THR A 177 5.66 -15.58 7.09
C THR A 177 5.33 -14.22 6.48
N PHE A 178 4.16 -14.12 5.85
CA PHE A 178 3.63 -12.86 5.31
C PHE A 178 2.22 -12.64 5.81
N VAL A 179 1.93 -11.46 6.33
CA VAL A 179 0.56 -11.06 6.69
C VAL A 179 -0.01 -10.23 5.55
N ALA A 180 -1.09 -10.69 4.93
CA ALA A 180 -1.77 -9.99 3.85
C ALA A 180 -3.03 -9.28 4.38
N LEU A 181 -2.88 -8.01 4.78
CA LEU A 181 -4.01 -7.14 5.10
C LEU A 181 -4.70 -6.73 3.80
N GLY A 182 -5.83 -7.36 3.50
CA GLY A 182 -6.47 -7.29 2.18
C GLY A 182 -6.12 -8.48 1.28
N ALA A 183 -6.22 -9.71 1.80
CA ALA A 183 -5.84 -10.95 1.11
C ALA A 183 -6.59 -11.21 -0.22
N THR A 184 -7.72 -10.55 -0.45
CA THR A 184 -8.51 -10.65 -1.69
C THR A 184 -8.28 -9.47 -2.65
N ALA A 185 -7.25 -8.65 -2.42
CA ALA A 185 -6.94 -7.52 -3.29
C ALA A 185 -6.38 -7.98 -4.64
N GLU A 186 -6.82 -7.37 -5.74
CA GLU A 186 -6.37 -7.72 -7.10
C GLU A 186 -4.86 -7.55 -7.30
N LEU A 187 -4.24 -6.61 -6.58
CA LEU A 187 -2.80 -6.33 -6.65
C LEU A 187 -2.01 -6.99 -5.50
N GLY A 188 -2.66 -7.84 -4.69
CA GLY A 188 -2.02 -8.52 -3.56
C GLY A 188 -1.15 -9.70 -4.02
N PRO A 189 0.02 -9.95 -3.39
CA PRO A 189 0.95 -10.99 -3.80
C PRO A 189 0.59 -12.40 -3.30
N LEU A 190 -0.60 -12.59 -2.70
CA LEU A 190 -0.96 -13.82 -2.00
C LEU A 190 -0.75 -15.08 -2.84
N ALA A 191 -1.20 -15.06 -4.10
CA ALA A 191 -1.07 -16.21 -5.00
C ALA A 191 0.39 -16.58 -5.24
N LEU A 192 1.23 -15.60 -5.55
CA LEU A 192 2.67 -15.81 -5.77
C LEU A 192 3.35 -16.32 -4.50
N LEU A 193 3.05 -15.74 -3.34
CA LEU A 193 3.63 -16.13 -2.05
C LEU A 193 3.29 -17.58 -1.70
N LEU A 194 2.02 -17.99 -1.88
CA LEU A 194 1.58 -19.37 -1.67
C LEU A 194 2.25 -20.34 -2.67
N GLN A 195 2.30 -19.98 -3.96
CA GLN A 195 3.02 -20.78 -4.97
C GLN A 195 4.49 -20.98 -4.59
N CYS A 196 5.13 -19.95 -4.05
CA CYS A 196 6.52 -19.96 -3.60
C CYS A 196 6.73 -20.66 -2.24
N GLY A 197 5.70 -21.25 -1.62
CA GLY A 197 5.86 -22.04 -0.39
C GLY A 197 5.80 -21.23 0.92
N ALA A 198 5.41 -19.97 0.88
CA ALA A 198 5.31 -19.14 2.08
C ALA A 198 4.16 -19.55 3.00
N THR A 199 4.27 -19.19 4.28
CA THR A 199 3.13 -19.11 5.20
C THR A 199 2.47 -17.74 5.05
N VAL A 200 1.22 -17.68 4.58
CA VAL A 200 0.47 -16.44 4.38
C VAL A 200 -0.67 -16.36 5.38
N VAL A 201 -0.62 -15.38 6.28
CA VAL A 201 -1.73 -15.02 7.18
C VAL A 201 -2.66 -14.07 6.45
N ALA A 202 -3.85 -14.55 6.09
CA ALA A 202 -4.78 -13.80 5.24
C ALA A 202 -5.82 -13.04 6.07
N VAL A 203 -5.93 -11.74 5.85
CA VAL A 203 -6.99 -10.91 6.44
C VAL A 203 -7.88 -10.36 5.33
N ALA A 204 -9.14 -10.77 5.35
CA ALA A 204 -10.19 -10.30 4.45
C ALA A 204 -11.57 -10.42 5.10
N ARG A 205 -12.56 -9.72 4.55
CA ARG A 205 -13.95 -9.76 5.02
C ARG A 205 -14.57 -11.15 4.86
N GLY A 206 -15.56 -11.47 5.70
CA GLY A 206 -16.30 -12.73 5.63
C GLY A 206 -17.17 -12.84 4.37
N LYS A 207 -16.60 -13.42 3.31
CA LYS A 207 -17.30 -13.77 2.07
C LYS A 207 -17.01 -15.23 1.74
N PRO A 208 -17.91 -16.18 2.08
CA PRO A 208 -17.61 -17.61 1.99
C PRO A 208 -17.10 -18.08 0.61
N ALA A 209 -17.67 -17.57 -0.47
CA ALA A 209 -17.21 -17.90 -1.83
C ALA A 209 -15.75 -17.47 -2.08
N LYS A 210 -15.34 -16.29 -1.60
CA LYS A 210 -13.95 -15.82 -1.73
C LYS A 210 -12.99 -16.59 -0.82
N TRP A 211 -13.44 -17.00 0.36
CA TRP A 211 -12.64 -17.87 1.20
C TRP A 211 -12.49 -19.26 0.62
N ALA A 212 -13.52 -19.83 -0.01
CA ALA A 212 -13.41 -21.10 -0.72
C ALA A 212 -12.38 -21.03 -1.86
N GLU A 213 -12.36 -19.93 -2.63
CA GLU A 213 -11.32 -19.67 -3.64
C GLU A 213 -9.90 -19.65 -3.03
N LEU A 214 -9.70 -18.93 -1.91
CA LEU A 214 -8.41 -18.85 -1.22
C LEU A 214 -7.97 -20.19 -0.60
N VAL A 215 -8.91 -20.94 0.00
CA VAL A 215 -8.64 -22.28 0.56
C VAL A 215 -8.22 -23.23 -0.55
N SER A 216 -8.97 -23.27 -1.66
CA SER A 216 -8.62 -24.09 -2.84
C SER A 216 -7.25 -23.72 -3.41
N MET A 217 -6.96 -22.42 -3.54
CA MET A 217 -5.65 -21.92 -3.98
C MET A 217 -4.52 -22.38 -3.05
N ALA A 218 -4.72 -22.29 -1.73
CA ALA A 218 -3.73 -22.74 -0.76
C ALA A 218 -3.48 -24.25 -0.86
N ARG A 219 -4.53 -25.07 -0.95
CA ARG A 219 -4.44 -26.53 -1.12
C ARG A 219 -3.63 -26.90 -2.38
N ALA A 220 -3.84 -26.20 -3.48
CA ALA A 220 -3.13 -26.43 -4.75
C ALA A 220 -1.69 -25.88 -4.77
N SER A 221 -1.29 -25.07 -3.79
CA SER A 221 0.03 -24.43 -3.73
C SER A 221 1.04 -25.21 -2.90
N ALA A 222 2.30 -24.78 -2.90
CA ALA A 222 3.33 -25.29 -1.98
C ALA A 222 3.28 -24.63 -0.59
N GLY A 223 2.47 -23.57 -0.43
CA GLY A 223 2.43 -22.71 0.73
C GLY A 223 1.39 -23.14 1.77
N THR A 224 1.27 -22.33 2.81
CA THR A 224 0.29 -22.53 3.89
C THR A 224 -0.50 -21.26 4.10
N LEU A 225 -1.83 -21.36 4.14
CA LEU A 225 -2.73 -20.25 4.44
C LEU A 225 -3.19 -20.32 5.90
N VAL A 226 -3.03 -19.23 6.64
CA VAL A 226 -3.52 -19.06 8.01
C VAL A 226 -4.71 -18.12 7.99
N VAL A 227 -5.83 -18.56 8.56
CA VAL A 227 -7.15 -17.94 8.36
C VAL A 227 -7.77 -17.55 9.70
N PRO A 228 -8.23 -16.30 9.87
CA PRO A 228 -9.03 -15.89 11.01
C PRO A 228 -10.46 -16.40 10.85
N LEU A 229 -11.01 -17.02 11.89
CA LEU A 229 -12.37 -17.56 11.90
C LEU A 229 -13.23 -16.93 13.00
N LYS A 230 -14.52 -16.76 12.73
CA LYS A 230 -15.53 -16.35 13.71
C LYS A 230 -15.90 -17.44 14.71
N ARG A 231 -15.63 -18.69 14.36
CA ARG A 231 -15.86 -19.89 15.17
C ARG A 231 -14.88 -20.97 14.74
N ALA A 232 -14.59 -21.93 15.61
CA ALA A 232 -13.79 -23.08 15.24
C ALA A 232 -14.42 -23.84 14.04
N ALA A 233 -13.56 -24.35 13.16
CA ALA A 233 -13.92 -25.10 11.96
C ALA A 233 -12.80 -26.10 11.65
N SER A 234 -13.14 -27.25 11.07
CA SER A 234 -12.17 -28.32 10.79
C SER A 234 -12.13 -28.76 9.32
N SER A 235 -13.24 -28.65 8.57
CA SER A 235 -13.26 -28.92 7.13
C SER A 235 -13.04 -27.66 6.29
N ASP A 236 -12.65 -27.82 5.02
CA ASP A 236 -12.42 -26.70 4.10
C ASP A 236 -13.71 -25.87 3.88
N GLU A 237 -14.87 -26.52 3.80
CA GLU A 237 -16.17 -25.85 3.68
C GLU A 237 -16.53 -25.09 4.96
N GLU A 238 -16.29 -25.68 6.13
CA GLU A 238 -16.53 -25.02 7.41
C GLU A 238 -15.59 -23.83 7.61
N ILE A 239 -14.31 -23.99 7.23
CA ILE A 239 -13.31 -22.92 7.25
C ILE A 239 -13.80 -21.79 6.35
N ALA A 240 -14.15 -22.07 5.10
CA ALA A 240 -14.64 -21.04 4.18
C ALA A 240 -15.89 -20.32 4.70
N ALA A 241 -16.81 -21.05 5.35
CA ALA A 241 -18.03 -20.48 5.93
C ALA A 241 -17.78 -19.64 7.19
N ALA A 242 -16.79 -20.00 8.01
CA ALA A 242 -16.46 -19.32 9.26
C ALA A 242 -15.40 -18.22 9.11
N ALA A 243 -14.71 -18.17 7.96
CA ALA A 243 -13.56 -17.30 7.75
C ALA A 243 -13.89 -15.83 7.57
N GLY A 244 -12.97 -15.00 8.03
CA GLY A 244 -12.89 -13.58 7.75
C GLY A 244 -13.03 -12.69 8.97
N ALA A 245 -12.49 -11.49 8.83
CA ALA A 245 -12.61 -10.40 9.78
C ALA A 245 -12.61 -9.07 9.02
N ASP A 246 -13.39 -8.10 9.49
CA ASP A 246 -13.48 -6.79 8.88
C ASP A 246 -12.49 -5.84 9.55
N LEU A 247 -11.46 -5.43 8.81
CA LEU A 247 -10.45 -4.49 9.27
C LEU A 247 -11.04 -3.18 9.81
N LEU A 248 -12.21 -2.72 9.36
CA LEU A 248 -12.79 -1.47 9.87
C LEU A 248 -13.43 -1.65 11.23
N THR A 249 -14.18 -2.73 11.45
CA THR A 249 -15.02 -2.92 12.65
C THR A 249 -14.40 -3.86 13.69
N GLU A 250 -13.33 -4.54 13.31
CA GLU A 250 -12.63 -5.56 14.09
C GLU A 250 -11.11 -5.32 14.12
N THR A 251 -10.67 -4.08 13.92
CA THR A 251 -9.25 -3.67 13.96
C THR A 251 -8.55 -4.11 15.26
N PRO A 252 -9.13 -3.86 16.46
CA PRO A 252 -8.49 -4.27 17.71
C PRO A 252 -8.38 -5.79 17.84
N GLU A 253 -9.43 -6.52 17.44
CA GLU A 253 -9.48 -7.98 17.52
C GLU A 253 -8.50 -8.64 16.55
N LEU A 254 -8.33 -8.06 15.35
CA LEU A 254 -7.32 -8.50 14.40
C LEU A 254 -5.90 -8.31 14.92
N ALA A 255 -5.60 -7.18 15.56
CA ALA A 255 -4.29 -6.95 16.15
C ALA A 255 -4.01 -7.92 17.31
N ALA A 256 -5.00 -8.18 18.17
CA ALA A 256 -4.89 -9.17 19.24
C ALA A 256 -4.67 -10.58 18.70
N TRP A 257 -5.49 -11.00 17.74
CA TRP A 257 -5.38 -12.32 17.09
C TRP A 257 -4.05 -12.54 16.38
N LEU A 258 -3.54 -11.52 15.66
CA LEU A 258 -2.22 -11.60 15.03
C LEU A 258 -1.11 -11.69 16.06
N ALA A 259 -1.21 -10.96 17.18
CA ALA A 259 -0.23 -11.01 18.26
C ALA A 259 -0.16 -12.39 18.92
N GLU A 260 -1.28 -13.12 18.99
CA GLU A 260 -1.35 -14.49 19.49
C GLU A 260 -0.90 -15.53 18.45
N THR A 261 -1.21 -15.31 17.17
CA THR A 261 -1.00 -16.28 16.10
C THR A 261 0.45 -16.27 15.58
N LEU A 262 1.03 -15.09 15.37
CA LEU A 262 2.36 -14.95 14.75
C LEU A 262 3.50 -15.67 15.51
N PRO A 263 3.55 -15.70 16.86
CA PRO A 263 4.60 -16.42 17.58
C PRO A 263 4.68 -17.93 17.29
N ALA A 264 3.58 -18.55 16.85
CA ALA A 264 3.53 -19.97 16.50
C ALA A 264 3.94 -20.27 15.04
N LEU A 265 4.16 -19.24 14.22
CA LEU A 265 4.50 -19.35 12.81
C LEU A 265 6.02 -19.18 12.59
N PRO A 266 6.53 -19.48 11.38
CA PRO A 266 7.93 -19.17 11.05
C PRO A 266 8.26 -17.70 11.31
N LYS A 267 9.42 -17.46 11.91
CA LYS A 267 9.86 -16.11 12.32
C LYS A 267 10.05 -15.18 11.12
N GLY A 268 10.03 -13.88 11.42
CA GLY A 268 10.32 -12.84 10.44
C GLY A 268 9.11 -12.48 9.58
N ALA A 269 7.95 -12.25 10.22
CA ALA A 269 6.73 -11.88 9.50
C ALA A 269 6.89 -10.53 8.79
N THR A 270 6.51 -10.49 7.52
CA THR A 270 6.38 -9.23 6.76
C THR A 270 4.91 -8.85 6.65
N VAL A 271 4.54 -7.66 7.14
CA VAL A 271 3.14 -7.20 7.15
C VAL A 271 2.87 -6.33 5.92
N GLY A 272 2.09 -6.85 4.98
CA GLY A 272 1.70 -6.17 3.76
C GLY A 272 0.30 -5.57 3.83
N THR A 273 0.15 -4.32 3.39
CA THR A 273 -1.14 -3.66 3.23
C THR A 273 -1.52 -3.55 1.75
N TYR A 274 -2.60 -4.23 1.36
CA TYR A 274 -3.07 -4.31 -0.03
C TYR A 274 -4.51 -3.79 -0.17
N THR A 275 -5.07 -3.19 0.87
CA THR A 275 -6.44 -2.70 0.88
C THR A 275 -6.61 -1.44 0.05
N TYR A 276 -7.79 -1.33 -0.56
CA TYR A 276 -8.26 -0.14 -1.23
C TYR A 276 -9.79 -0.06 -1.13
N LEU A 277 -10.31 1.12 -0.80
CA LEU A 277 -11.73 1.46 -0.86
C LEU A 277 -11.86 2.88 -1.41
N ASP A 278 -13.03 3.26 -1.91
CA ASP A 278 -13.22 4.60 -2.47
C ASP A 278 -13.47 5.67 -1.39
N GLY A 279 -12.95 6.87 -1.65
CA GLY A 279 -13.26 8.07 -0.86
C GLY A 279 -12.82 7.96 0.60
N GLU A 280 -13.73 8.29 1.52
CA GLU A 280 -13.44 8.33 2.97
C GLU A 280 -13.10 6.96 3.56
N LEU A 281 -13.65 5.89 2.97
CA LEU A 281 -13.39 4.53 3.42
C LEU A 281 -11.93 4.14 3.21
N ASN A 282 -11.26 4.74 2.21
CA ASN A 282 -9.84 4.49 1.96
C ASN A 282 -8.96 4.94 3.13
N VAL A 283 -9.27 6.11 3.70
CA VAL A 283 -8.53 6.65 4.85
C VAL A 283 -8.75 5.75 6.06
N ARG A 284 -10.02 5.38 6.31
CA ARG A 284 -10.41 4.54 7.45
C ARG A 284 -9.76 3.15 7.38
N ILE A 285 -9.73 2.52 6.20
CA ILE A 285 -9.10 1.20 6.02
C ILE A 285 -7.57 1.28 6.08
N SER A 286 -6.97 2.35 5.55
CA SER A 286 -5.51 2.56 5.64
C SER A 286 -5.07 2.77 7.08
N LEU A 287 -5.81 3.58 7.85
CA LEU A 287 -5.59 3.73 9.29
C LEU A 287 -5.80 2.40 10.04
N ALA A 288 -6.85 1.65 9.74
CA ALA A 288 -7.04 0.34 10.37
C ALA A 288 -5.85 -0.60 10.13
N CYS A 289 -5.32 -0.64 8.90
CA CYS A 289 -4.13 -1.43 8.58
C CYS A 289 -2.90 -0.92 9.33
N ASP A 290 -2.72 0.39 9.41
CA ASP A 290 -1.61 1.02 10.12
C ASP A 290 -1.67 0.79 11.64
N LEU A 291 -2.86 0.83 12.27
CA LEU A 291 -3.05 0.49 13.68
C LEU A 291 -2.65 -0.96 13.98
N VAL A 292 -3.05 -1.90 13.12
CA VAL A 292 -2.62 -3.31 13.21
C VAL A 292 -1.11 -3.43 13.04
N CYS A 293 -0.56 -2.82 11.99
CA CYS A 293 0.87 -2.85 11.69
C CYS A 293 1.70 -2.27 12.84
N SER A 294 1.36 -1.07 13.30
CA SER A 294 2.00 -0.37 14.42
C SER A 294 1.97 -1.20 15.71
N SER A 295 0.84 -1.85 16.01
CA SER A 295 0.71 -2.74 17.17
C SER A 295 1.67 -3.93 17.11
N LEU A 296 1.81 -4.56 15.94
CA LEU A 296 2.71 -5.70 15.74
C LEU A 296 4.18 -5.28 15.77
N VAL A 297 4.52 -4.12 15.18
CA VAL A 297 5.86 -3.53 15.23
C VAL A 297 6.26 -3.23 16.68
N ALA A 298 5.38 -2.58 17.45
CA ALA A 298 5.62 -2.27 18.86
C ALA A 298 5.82 -3.53 19.73
N LYS A 299 5.27 -4.67 19.33
CA LYS A 299 5.43 -5.98 19.99
C LYS A 299 6.65 -6.77 19.49
N GLY A 300 7.41 -6.26 18.52
CA GLY A 300 8.56 -6.96 17.93
C GLY A 300 8.16 -8.20 17.10
N LEU A 301 6.93 -8.22 16.56
CA LEU A 301 6.39 -9.36 15.81
C LEU A 301 6.56 -9.21 14.29
N CYS A 302 7.14 -8.11 13.83
CA CYS A 302 7.40 -7.82 12.42
C CYS A 302 8.90 -7.77 12.15
N ALA A 303 9.34 -8.35 11.03
CA ALA A 303 10.68 -8.11 10.47
C ALA A 303 10.66 -7.14 9.28
N GLY A 304 9.47 -6.91 8.70
CA GLY A 304 9.30 -5.97 7.61
C GLY A 304 7.86 -5.56 7.39
N VAL A 305 7.69 -4.53 6.57
CA VAL A 305 6.38 -4.03 6.12
C VAL A 305 6.37 -3.87 4.61
N ALA A 306 5.20 -4.03 3.99
CA ALA A 306 5.05 -3.95 2.55
C ALA A 306 3.85 -3.10 2.13
N PHE A 307 4.06 -2.26 1.12
CA PHE A 307 3.06 -1.36 0.57
C PHE A 307 3.14 -1.37 -0.96
N VAL A 308 1.97 -1.34 -1.60
CA VAL A 308 1.87 -1.04 -3.03
C VAL A 308 1.60 0.47 -3.17
N GLN A 309 2.61 1.20 -3.62
CA GLN A 309 2.53 2.64 -3.81
C GLN A 309 1.89 2.99 -5.16
N THR A 310 1.53 4.26 -5.30
CA THR A 310 0.81 4.79 -6.45
C THR A 310 1.64 5.85 -7.16
N PRO A 311 1.56 5.96 -8.49
CA PRO A 311 2.14 7.07 -9.23
C PRO A 311 1.26 8.33 -9.09
N SER A 312 0.05 8.22 -8.53
CA SER A 312 -0.91 9.33 -8.39
C SER A 312 -0.71 10.17 -7.12
N GLN A 313 0.53 10.32 -6.65
CA GLN A 313 0.92 11.12 -5.49
C GLN A 313 2.26 11.81 -5.76
N ALA A 314 2.60 12.81 -4.96
CA ALA A 314 3.95 13.36 -4.99
C ALA A 314 4.94 12.42 -4.30
N PHE A 315 6.13 12.27 -4.86
CA PHE A 315 7.24 11.50 -4.29
C PHE A 315 8.58 12.05 -4.78
N LEU A 316 9.67 11.70 -4.08
CA LEU A 316 11.02 12.13 -4.45
C LEU A 316 11.56 11.27 -5.59
N LEU A 317 12.23 11.93 -6.54
CA LEU A 317 12.88 11.29 -7.69
C LEU A 317 14.38 11.11 -7.43
N PRO A 318 14.94 9.93 -7.75
CA PRO A 318 16.37 9.77 -7.94
C PRO A 318 16.88 10.69 -9.07
N ALA A 319 18.14 11.12 -9.01
CA ALA A 319 18.74 12.02 -10.00
C ALA A 319 18.60 11.50 -11.44
N GLY A 320 18.86 10.20 -11.67
CA GLY A 320 18.71 9.58 -12.99
C GLY A 320 17.27 9.59 -13.52
N CYS A 321 16.26 9.61 -12.65
CA CYS A 321 14.86 9.71 -13.08
C CYS A 321 14.51 11.13 -13.56
N THR A 322 15.11 12.16 -12.95
CA THR A 322 14.97 13.55 -13.42
C THR A 322 15.61 13.73 -14.80
N GLU A 323 16.83 13.22 -14.98
CA GLU A 323 17.53 13.26 -16.28
C GLU A 323 16.71 12.56 -17.39
N ALA A 324 16.22 11.35 -17.12
CA ALA A 324 15.37 10.62 -18.05
C ALA A 324 14.05 11.36 -18.37
N CYS A 325 13.48 12.07 -17.38
CA CYS A 325 12.29 12.89 -17.57
C CYS A 325 12.57 14.07 -18.49
N ASP A 326 13.68 14.78 -18.28
CA ASP A 326 14.09 15.92 -19.10
C ASP A 326 14.36 15.51 -20.55
N GLU A 327 15.07 14.39 -20.77
CA GLU A 327 15.32 13.85 -22.11
C GLU A 327 14.02 13.43 -22.82
N SER A 328 13.14 12.74 -22.10
CA SER A 328 11.83 12.31 -22.63
C SER A 328 10.94 13.50 -22.98
N TYR A 329 10.93 14.54 -22.13
CA TYR A 329 10.14 15.75 -22.38
C TYR A 329 10.73 16.58 -23.52
N ALA A 330 12.06 16.73 -23.58
CA ALA A 330 12.74 17.48 -24.62
C ALA A 330 12.48 16.95 -26.03
N SER A 331 12.29 15.64 -26.15
CA SER A 331 11.99 14.92 -27.40
C SER A 331 10.50 14.72 -27.68
N SER A 332 9.61 15.13 -26.76
CA SER A 332 8.17 14.92 -26.86
C SER A 332 7.44 16.05 -27.58
N TYR A 333 6.37 15.71 -28.30
CA TYR A 333 5.43 16.69 -28.87
C TYR A 333 4.73 17.54 -27.78
N LEU A 334 4.70 17.06 -26.53
CA LEU A 334 4.17 17.81 -25.39
C LEU A 334 4.88 19.15 -25.19
N ARG A 335 6.19 19.20 -25.47
CA ARG A 335 6.98 20.43 -25.42
C ARG A 335 6.51 21.46 -26.44
N LEU A 336 6.14 21.02 -27.65
CA LEU A 336 5.58 21.90 -28.69
C LEU A 336 4.23 22.49 -28.24
N LEU A 337 3.46 21.71 -27.48
CA LEU A 337 2.17 22.10 -26.91
C LEU A 337 2.31 22.87 -25.58
N ARG A 338 3.53 23.07 -25.07
CA ARG A 338 3.84 23.75 -23.81
C ARG A 338 3.13 23.14 -22.59
N TYR A 339 3.02 21.82 -22.56
CA TYR A 339 2.61 21.11 -21.35
C TYR A 339 3.77 21.08 -20.35
N GLU A 340 3.55 21.52 -19.12
CA GLU A 340 4.59 21.45 -18.09
C GLU A 340 4.87 19.99 -17.68
N PRO A 341 6.14 19.61 -17.46
CA PRO A 341 6.48 18.31 -16.91
C PRO A 341 6.06 18.22 -15.44
N ASN A 342 5.80 16.99 -14.98
CA ASN A 342 5.48 16.73 -13.58
C ASN A 342 6.71 16.79 -12.66
N ALA A 343 7.93 16.75 -13.21
CA ALA A 343 9.15 16.91 -12.43
C ALA A 343 9.27 18.36 -11.94
N ARG A 344 9.43 18.53 -10.62
CA ARG A 344 9.60 19.83 -9.98
C ARG A 344 11.07 20.25 -10.01
N PRO A 345 11.34 21.57 -9.93
CA PRO A 345 12.69 22.07 -9.70
C PRO A 345 13.34 21.42 -8.46
N ALA A 346 14.67 21.46 -8.41
CA ALA A 346 15.42 20.99 -7.25
C ALA A 346 14.88 21.62 -5.95
N ALA A 347 14.54 20.77 -4.98
CA ALA A 347 14.05 21.23 -3.70
C ALA A 347 15.22 21.67 -2.80
N PRO A 348 15.02 22.65 -1.89
CA PRO A 348 16.04 23.03 -0.92
C PRO A 348 16.42 21.88 0.00
N VAL A 349 17.73 21.64 0.15
CA VAL A 349 18.30 20.60 1.02
C VAL A 349 19.23 21.20 2.07
N ALA A 350 19.41 20.51 3.20
CA ALA A 350 20.39 20.90 4.21
C ALA A 350 21.83 20.77 3.68
N ASP A 351 22.76 21.50 4.28
CA ASP A 351 24.17 21.45 3.89
C ASP A 351 24.72 20.02 3.92
N GLY A 352 25.28 19.57 2.79
CA GLY A 352 25.85 18.23 2.62
C GLY A 352 24.86 17.14 2.20
N GLU A 353 23.56 17.44 2.09
CA GLU A 353 22.57 16.52 1.53
C GLU A 353 22.61 16.56 -0.01
N PRO A 354 22.39 15.41 -0.69
CA PRO A 354 22.30 15.40 -2.14
C PRO A 354 21.07 16.15 -2.62
N THR A 355 21.16 16.80 -3.79
CA THR A 355 20.01 17.42 -4.43
C THR A 355 18.92 16.39 -4.70
N ARG A 356 17.68 16.76 -4.41
CA ARG A 356 16.49 15.92 -4.61
C ARG A 356 15.47 16.69 -5.43
N HIS A 357 14.75 15.96 -6.28
CA HIS A 357 13.63 16.48 -7.05
C HIS A 357 12.34 15.83 -6.56
N ALA A 358 11.22 16.53 -6.68
CA ALA A 358 9.90 15.95 -6.44
C ALA A 358 9.20 15.71 -7.79
N HIS A 359 8.46 14.62 -7.87
CA HIS A 359 7.44 14.42 -8.91
C HIS A 359 6.11 14.91 -8.38
N ASP A 360 5.39 15.76 -9.12
CA ASP A 360 3.97 16.02 -8.88
C ASP A 360 3.11 15.03 -9.67
N GLY A 361 2.75 13.93 -9.01
CA GLY A 361 1.90 12.89 -9.59
C GLY A 361 0.41 13.05 -9.28
N TYR A 362 -0.01 14.12 -8.58
CA TYR A 362 -1.39 14.17 -8.09
C TYR A 362 -2.40 14.25 -9.23
N VAL A 363 -3.31 13.27 -9.25
CA VAL A 363 -4.45 13.25 -10.16
C VAL A 363 -5.67 13.79 -9.42
N PRO A 364 -6.20 15.00 -9.72
CA PRO A 364 -7.30 15.61 -8.97
C PRO A 364 -8.56 14.74 -8.84
N MET A 365 -8.78 13.85 -9.82
CA MET A 365 -9.89 12.89 -9.81
C MET A 365 -9.84 11.88 -8.66
N GLN A 366 -8.65 11.57 -8.11
CA GLN A 366 -8.49 10.71 -6.94
C GLN A 366 -8.93 11.42 -5.65
N GLY A 367 -8.69 12.73 -5.57
CA GLY A 367 -9.10 13.59 -4.48
C GLY A 367 -8.26 13.47 -3.20
N PRO A 368 -8.51 14.36 -2.22
CA PRO A 368 -7.66 14.52 -1.03
C PRO A 368 -7.73 13.35 -0.05
N ASN A 369 -8.83 12.58 -0.02
CA ASN A 369 -8.93 11.40 0.85
C ASN A 369 -8.01 10.27 0.35
N TYR A 370 -7.86 10.12 -0.97
CA TYR A 370 -6.89 9.18 -1.52
C TYR A 370 -5.46 9.59 -1.17
N ALA A 371 -5.13 10.88 -1.29
CA ALA A 371 -3.83 11.41 -0.88
C ALA A 371 -3.53 11.16 0.61
N LEU A 372 -4.51 11.38 1.50
CA LEU A 372 -4.35 11.09 2.93
C LEU A 372 -4.14 9.59 3.20
N ALA A 373 -4.93 8.72 2.57
CA ALA A 373 -4.78 7.27 2.71
C ALA A 373 -3.37 6.79 2.32
N LYS A 374 -2.80 7.34 1.25
CA LYS A 374 -1.44 7.01 0.80
C LYS A 374 -0.35 7.66 1.64
N ALA A 375 -0.59 8.86 2.16
CA ALA A 375 0.31 9.50 3.11
C ALA A 375 0.49 8.65 4.39
N ILE A 376 -0.59 8.05 4.92
CA ILE A 376 -0.52 7.12 6.07
C ILE A 376 0.46 5.96 5.78
N ASN A 377 0.32 5.34 4.61
CA ASN A 377 1.21 4.24 4.21
C ASN A 377 2.67 4.70 4.08
N ASN A 378 2.91 5.86 3.45
CA ASN A 378 4.26 6.41 3.27
C ASN A 378 4.91 6.79 4.61
N TRP A 379 4.15 7.41 5.52
CA TRP A 379 4.65 7.77 6.84
C TRP A 379 4.99 6.52 7.65
N ARG A 380 4.13 5.50 7.63
CA ARG A 380 4.44 4.22 8.27
C ARG A 380 5.68 3.57 7.67
N ALA A 381 5.81 3.53 6.34
CA ALA A 381 6.98 3.00 5.66
C ALA A 381 8.27 3.71 6.09
N ALA A 382 8.25 5.06 6.12
CA ALA A 382 9.39 5.86 6.58
C ALA A 382 9.79 5.51 8.02
N LEU A 383 8.84 5.50 8.96
CA LEU A 383 9.12 5.21 10.37
C LEU A 383 9.56 3.76 10.60
N ALA A 384 8.95 2.80 9.91
CA ALA A 384 9.32 1.39 10.02
C ALA A 384 10.81 1.18 9.65
N ARG A 385 11.30 1.86 8.61
CA ARG A 385 12.71 1.82 8.24
C ARG A 385 13.58 2.62 9.21
N SER A 386 13.27 3.89 9.40
CA SER A 386 14.19 4.86 10.02
C SER A 386 14.27 4.71 11.53
N ARG A 387 13.17 4.35 12.18
CA ARG A 387 13.06 4.25 13.64
C ARG A 387 13.14 2.81 14.10
N ASP A 388 12.42 1.92 13.41
CA ASP A 388 12.23 0.53 13.87
C ASP A 388 13.24 -0.43 13.20
N GLY A 389 14.05 0.03 12.24
CA GLY A 389 15.09 -0.77 11.59
C GLY A 389 14.56 -1.92 10.74
N LEU A 390 13.29 -1.87 10.33
CA LEU A 390 12.62 -2.92 9.60
C LEU A 390 12.92 -2.87 8.11
N THR A 391 12.80 -4.03 7.45
CA THR A 391 12.77 -4.08 5.98
C THR A 391 11.48 -3.44 5.47
N VAL A 392 11.58 -2.60 4.43
CA VAL A 392 10.44 -1.93 3.83
C VAL A 392 10.40 -2.21 2.33
N SER A 393 9.34 -2.90 1.88
CA SER A 393 9.02 -3.05 0.46
C SER A 393 7.94 -2.05 0.10
N SER A 394 8.31 -0.90 -0.48
CA SER A 394 7.35 0.18 -0.80
C SER A 394 7.55 0.70 -2.22
N ASN A 395 7.26 -0.16 -3.19
CA ASN A 395 7.47 0.10 -4.62
C ASN A 395 6.25 0.78 -5.27
N VAL A 396 6.48 1.67 -6.24
CA VAL A 396 5.42 2.35 -7.01
C VAL A 396 4.91 1.42 -8.11
N ALA A 397 3.66 1.01 -8.02
CA ALA A 397 3.04 0.19 -9.06
C ALA A 397 2.76 1.01 -10.32
N PRO A 398 2.87 0.43 -11.52
CA PRO A 398 2.50 1.11 -12.76
C PRO A 398 0.99 1.28 -12.86
N ALA A 399 0.55 2.10 -13.82
CA ALA A 399 -0.86 2.21 -14.16
C ALA A 399 -1.41 0.84 -14.61
N CYS A 400 -2.53 0.44 -14.03
CA CYS A 400 -3.11 -0.88 -14.26
C CYS A 400 -4.61 -0.85 -14.51
N ARG A 401 -5.08 -1.80 -15.33
CA ARG A 401 -6.51 -2.06 -15.53
C ARG A 401 -7.00 -2.98 -14.43
N THR A 402 -7.52 -2.42 -13.34
CA THR A 402 -8.24 -3.18 -12.30
C THR A 402 -9.74 -3.10 -12.54
N ALA A 403 -10.49 -4.12 -12.13
CA ALA A 403 -11.95 -4.10 -12.30
C ALA A 403 -12.58 -2.91 -11.53
N SER A 404 -12.00 -2.54 -10.38
CA SER A 404 -12.41 -1.36 -9.61
C SER A 404 -12.19 -0.01 -10.32
N MET A 405 -11.23 0.07 -11.25
CA MET A 405 -10.92 1.29 -12.00
C MET A 405 -11.71 1.42 -13.29
N VAL A 406 -11.92 0.31 -14.02
CA VAL A 406 -12.50 0.35 -15.37
C VAL A 406 -13.91 -0.23 -15.46
N ALA A 407 -14.47 -0.75 -14.35
CA ALA A 407 -15.80 -1.32 -14.28
C ALA A 407 -16.50 -1.04 -12.93
N GLY A 408 -17.70 -1.60 -12.76
CA GLY A 408 -18.44 -1.56 -11.49
C GLY A 408 -19.08 -0.20 -11.16
N ASP A 409 -19.11 0.14 -9.86
CA ASP A 409 -19.76 1.35 -9.31
C ASP A 409 -18.93 2.64 -9.45
N ASN A 410 -17.76 2.57 -10.11
CA ASN A 410 -16.91 3.73 -10.33
C ASN A 410 -17.56 4.68 -11.33
N LYS A 411 -17.98 5.85 -10.85
CA LYS A 411 -18.64 6.90 -11.65
C LYS A 411 -17.78 7.43 -12.80
N ASN A 412 -16.45 7.28 -12.71
CA ASN A 412 -15.50 7.73 -13.72
C ASN A 412 -14.93 6.58 -14.57
N ALA A 413 -15.46 5.36 -14.45
CA ALA A 413 -14.90 4.15 -15.08
C ALA A 413 -14.62 4.31 -16.58
N ARG A 414 -15.55 4.95 -17.33
CA ARG A 414 -15.37 5.18 -18.78
C ARG A 414 -14.24 6.14 -19.08
N ALA A 415 -14.12 7.23 -18.33
CA ALA A 415 -13.05 8.21 -18.52
C ALA A 415 -11.68 7.61 -18.15
N VAL A 416 -11.64 6.86 -17.04
CA VAL A 416 -10.43 6.12 -16.61
C VAL A 416 -10.02 5.09 -17.66
N ALA A 417 -10.96 4.30 -18.18
CA ALA A 417 -10.69 3.31 -19.22
C ALA A 417 -10.15 3.96 -20.51
N ALA A 418 -10.74 5.08 -20.94
CA ALA A 418 -10.27 5.84 -22.10
C ALA A 418 -8.85 6.41 -21.87
N ALA A 419 -8.58 6.96 -20.69
CA ALA A 419 -7.26 7.46 -20.33
C ALA A 419 -6.21 6.33 -20.34
N LEU A 420 -6.53 5.18 -19.74
CA LEU A 420 -5.65 4.00 -19.74
C LEU A 420 -5.43 3.42 -21.15
N ALA A 421 -6.44 3.48 -22.03
CA ALA A 421 -6.28 3.09 -23.43
C ALA A 421 -5.38 4.07 -24.20
N GLY A 422 -5.49 5.37 -23.91
CA GLY A 422 -4.70 6.42 -24.56
C GLY A 422 -3.28 6.59 -24.03
N MET A 423 -2.98 6.05 -22.85
CA MET A 423 -1.69 6.24 -22.16
C MET A 423 -0.49 5.76 -22.98
N GLY A 424 -0.64 4.70 -23.78
CA GLY A 424 0.41 4.21 -24.67
C GLY A 424 0.84 5.17 -25.77
N ASN A 425 0.09 6.26 -26.03
CA ASN A 425 0.49 7.31 -26.96
C ASN A 425 1.54 8.27 -26.39
N PHE A 426 1.81 8.20 -25.09
CA PHE A 426 2.74 9.09 -24.39
C PHE A 426 3.94 8.27 -23.94
N ARG A 427 5.05 8.31 -24.69
CA ARG A 427 6.30 7.63 -24.26
C ARG A 427 6.80 8.23 -22.93
N PRO A 428 7.30 7.42 -21.97
CA PRO A 428 7.44 5.95 -21.98
C PRO A 428 6.31 5.21 -21.25
N MET A 429 5.10 5.77 -21.19
CA MET A 429 4.01 5.21 -20.39
C MET A 429 3.47 3.90 -20.98
N LEU A 430 3.28 2.90 -20.11
CA LEU A 430 2.63 1.62 -20.42
C LEU A 430 1.51 1.36 -19.41
N VAL A 431 0.51 0.57 -19.82
CA VAL A 431 -0.58 0.12 -18.96
C VAL A 431 -0.63 -1.38 -18.91
N PHE A 432 -0.57 -1.92 -17.70
CA PHE A 432 -0.51 -3.34 -17.42
C PHE A 432 -1.87 -3.89 -16.98
N ASN A 433 -2.04 -5.20 -17.07
CA ASN A 433 -3.18 -5.88 -16.44
C ASN A 433 -2.90 -6.08 -14.95
N ALA A 434 -3.96 -6.13 -14.13
CA ALA A 434 -3.83 -6.29 -12.69
C ALA A 434 -3.04 -7.55 -12.30
N GLU A 435 -3.25 -8.67 -12.99
CA GLU A 435 -2.51 -9.93 -12.78
C GLU A 435 -1.01 -9.79 -13.02
N THR A 436 -0.60 -9.05 -14.06
CA THR A 436 0.82 -8.77 -14.34
C THR A 436 1.43 -7.99 -13.19
N VAL A 437 0.76 -6.91 -12.78
CA VAL A 437 1.24 -6.04 -11.70
C VAL A 437 1.29 -6.77 -10.37
N ALA A 438 0.30 -7.60 -10.04
CA ALA A 438 0.29 -8.37 -8.80
C ALA A 438 1.53 -9.28 -8.68
N VAL A 439 1.91 -9.95 -9.78
CA VAL A 439 3.12 -10.80 -9.79
C VAL A 439 4.39 -9.95 -9.72
N LEU A 440 4.51 -8.88 -10.53
CA LEU A 440 5.71 -8.02 -10.52
C LEU A 440 5.93 -7.35 -9.15
N MET A 441 4.87 -6.83 -8.53
CA MET A 441 4.95 -6.24 -7.19
C MET A 441 5.27 -7.31 -6.12
N GLY A 442 4.76 -8.53 -6.29
CA GLY A 442 5.13 -9.66 -5.46
C GLY A 442 6.60 -10.08 -5.62
N MET A 443 7.15 -10.02 -6.84
CA MET A 443 8.57 -10.27 -7.09
C MET A 443 9.44 -9.20 -6.44
N LEU A 444 9.07 -7.91 -6.54
CA LEU A 444 9.78 -6.84 -5.82
C LEU A 444 9.73 -7.04 -4.30
N LEU A 445 8.60 -7.47 -3.75
CA LEU A 445 8.52 -7.86 -2.33
C LEU A 445 9.50 -8.99 -1.98
N ILE A 446 9.58 -10.03 -2.84
CA ILE A 446 10.54 -11.12 -2.64
C ILE A 446 11.98 -10.61 -2.67
N HIS A 447 12.31 -9.75 -3.65
CA HIS A 447 13.62 -9.09 -3.73
C HIS A 447 13.93 -8.39 -2.41
N ASP A 448 13.04 -7.52 -1.94
CA ASP A 448 13.31 -6.65 -0.80
C ASP A 448 13.47 -7.44 0.51
N VAL A 449 12.72 -8.54 0.67
CA VAL A 449 12.81 -9.43 1.84
C VAL A 449 14.02 -10.37 1.79
N ARG A 450 14.50 -10.70 0.58
CA ARG A 450 15.62 -11.65 0.39
C ARG A 450 16.97 -10.97 0.28
N ASN A 451 17.01 -9.74 -0.22
CA ASN A 451 18.24 -9.01 -0.47
C ASN A 451 18.66 -8.22 0.78
N PRO A 452 19.77 -8.59 1.45
CA PRO A 452 20.25 -7.85 2.63
C PRO A 452 20.68 -6.41 2.30
N ALA A 453 20.97 -6.12 1.03
CA ALA A 453 21.28 -4.77 0.56
C ALA A 453 20.03 -3.94 0.21
N SER A 454 18.82 -4.49 0.38
CA SER A 454 17.58 -3.75 0.14
C SER A 454 17.44 -2.61 1.16
N VAL A 455 17.64 -1.39 0.67
CA VAL A 455 17.52 -0.13 1.44
C VAL A 455 16.11 0.38 1.57
#